data_AF-A0A835DVX8-F1
#
_entry.id   AF-A0A835DVX8-F1
#
_cell.length_a   1.000
_cell.length_b   1.000
_cell.length_c   1.000
_cell.angle_alpha   90.00
_cell.angle_beta   90.00
_cell.angle_gamma   90.00
#
_symmetry.space_group_name_H-M   'P 1'
#
loop_
_entity.id
_entity.type
_entity.pdbx_description
1 polymer ?
#
loop_
_entity_poly.entity_id
_entity_poly.type
_entity_poly.pdbx_seq_one_letter_code
_entity_poly.pdbx_strand_id
1 'polypeptide(L)'
;MVSPSSSAELAEPRASWIILGRVASTSPATLGATTVCVADRTAELSAFSGVTNVGLLPLSDSSSAGFVVAELQVAQRHGRRVGDLIWFRSDEASWDEAELACPDVTPWASPDWIPHNVVAYDDMLCWVDLTRGLLVRNPLDPNPHLSFVALLDLTGVALQDRHEGLQGIDSFPIVRVSGGRLRFVDVARRHGEPPGATRVVVWTLESLFDPSIGRARWDHHQCTTTLAAI
;
A
#
# COMPACT_ATOMS: atom_id res chain seq x y z
N MET A 1 57.76 7.43 2.39
CA MET A 1 56.90 6.24 2.56
C MET A 1 55.99 6.51 3.75
N VAL A 2 54.82 7.09 3.50
CA VAL A 2 53.74 7.23 4.50
C VAL A 2 52.45 7.05 3.70
N SER A 3 51.85 5.88 3.84
CA SER A 3 50.52 5.58 3.31
C SER A 3 49.48 6.21 4.24
N PRO A 4 48.45 6.91 3.74
CA PRO A 4 47.31 7.25 4.57
C PRO A 4 46.39 6.02 4.67
N SER A 5 46.19 5.55 5.89
CA SER A 5 45.20 4.54 6.25
C SER A 5 43.80 5.06 5.90
N SER A 6 43.14 4.42 4.94
CA SER A 6 41.72 4.60 4.69
C SER A 6 40.96 3.87 5.80
N SER A 7 40.54 4.61 6.83
CA SER A 7 39.51 4.14 7.73
C SER A 7 38.19 4.16 6.96
N ALA A 8 37.72 2.99 6.55
CA ALA A 8 36.35 2.80 6.12
C ALA A 8 35.45 3.13 7.32
N GLU A 9 34.82 4.29 7.27
CA GLU A 9 33.75 4.68 8.18
C GLU A 9 32.60 3.70 7.93
N LEU A 10 32.47 2.70 8.80
CA LEU A 10 31.31 1.83 8.83
C LEU A 10 30.12 2.73 9.15
N ALA A 11 29.29 2.99 8.14
CA ALA A 11 28.04 3.71 8.32
C ALA A 11 27.22 2.98 9.39
N GLU A 12 26.99 3.64 10.52
CA GLU A 12 26.05 3.20 11.55
C GLU A 12 24.72 2.82 10.88
N PRO A 13 24.12 1.66 11.22
CA PRO A 13 22.84 1.27 10.66
C PRO A 13 21.82 2.36 11.00
N ARG A 14 21.17 2.92 9.98
CA ARG A 14 20.11 3.91 10.16
C ARG A 14 18.98 3.27 10.96
N ALA A 15 18.90 3.59 12.26
CA ALA A 15 17.79 3.22 13.11
C ALA A 15 16.49 3.70 12.44
N SER A 16 15.65 2.75 12.05
CA SER A 16 14.40 3.00 11.34
C SER A 16 13.27 2.63 12.28
N TRP A 17 12.74 3.64 12.98
CA TRP A 17 11.66 3.46 13.94
C TRP A 17 10.30 3.57 13.25
N ILE A 18 9.33 2.77 13.73
CA ILE A 18 7.91 2.95 13.39
C ILE A 18 7.19 3.48 14.63
N ILE A 19 6.61 4.68 14.50
CA ILE A 19 5.70 5.24 15.50
C ILE A 19 4.28 5.13 14.95
N LEU A 20 3.43 4.40 15.66
CA LEU A 20 2.01 4.31 15.37
C LEU A 20 1.27 5.35 16.20
N GLY A 21 0.47 6.19 15.54
CA GLY A 21 -0.43 7.13 16.19
C GLY A 21 -1.87 6.62 16.16
N ARG A 22 -2.51 6.47 17.32
CA ARG A 22 -3.95 6.24 17.43
C ARG A 22 -4.62 7.55 17.84
N VAL A 23 -5.54 8.03 17.01
CA VAL A 23 -6.37 9.21 17.30
C VAL A 23 -7.77 8.74 17.64
N ALA A 24 -8.27 9.16 18.80
CA ALA A 24 -9.64 8.91 19.24
C ALA A 24 -10.34 10.25 19.50
N SER A 25 -11.55 10.41 18.96
CA SER A 25 -12.43 11.49 19.39
C SER A 25 -12.95 11.13 20.78
N THR A 26 -12.57 11.91 21.79
CA THR A 26 -13.08 11.77 23.16
C THR A 26 -14.29 12.67 23.39
N SER A 27 -14.46 13.70 22.55
CA SER A 27 -15.64 14.54 22.43
C SER A 27 -15.64 15.23 21.04
N PRO A 28 -16.75 15.85 20.59
CA PRO A 28 -16.74 16.63 19.35
C PRO A 28 -15.76 17.82 19.36
N ALA A 29 -15.22 18.20 20.53
CA ALA A 29 -14.26 19.29 20.69
C ALA A 29 -12.87 18.82 21.15
N THR A 30 -12.64 17.50 21.30
CA THR A 30 -11.37 16.99 21.85
C THR A 30 -10.93 15.71 21.16
N LEU A 31 -9.70 15.76 20.64
CA LEU A 31 -8.99 14.62 20.04
C LEU A 31 -7.91 14.18 21.02
N GLY A 32 -7.99 12.94 21.47
CA GLY A 32 -6.88 12.28 22.16
C GLY A 32 -6.01 11.56 21.14
N ALA A 33 -4.69 11.71 21.24
CA ALA A 33 -3.73 10.96 20.45
C ALA A 33 -2.83 10.15 21.38
N THR A 34 -2.59 8.89 21.05
CA THR A 34 -1.62 8.03 21.72
C THR A 34 -0.64 7.51 20.70
N THR A 35 0.63 7.38 21.09
CA THR A 35 1.68 6.84 20.24
C THR A 35 2.26 5.59 20.85
N VAL A 36 2.57 4.60 20.00
CA VAL A 36 3.25 3.38 20.38
C VAL A 36 4.47 3.22 19.47
N CYS A 37 5.64 3.00 20.08
CA CYS A 37 6.84 2.63 19.35
C CYS A 37 6.80 1.12 19.08
N VAL A 38 6.93 0.72 17.83
CA VAL A 38 7.11 -0.68 17.46
C VAL A 38 8.57 -1.04 17.71
N ALA A 39 8.84 -2.23 18.25
CA ALA A 39 10.19 -2.70 18.45
C ALA A 39 10.97 -2.70 17.13
N ASP A 40 12.26 -2.41 17.18
CA ASP A 40 13.12 -2.48 16.00
C ASP A 40 13.22 -3.91 15.50
N ARG A 41 13.43 -4.07 14.19
CA ARG A 41 13.76 -5.37 13.60
C ARG A 41 15.11 -5.85 14.13
N THR A 42 15.24 -7.16 14.30
CA THR A 42 16.53 -7.77 14.59
C THR A 42 17.47 -7.60 13.38
N ALA A 43 18.78 -7.62 13.61
CA ALA A 43 19.78 -7.45 12.55
C ALA A 43 19.77 -8.57 11.48
N GLU A 44 19.08 -9.67 11.75
CA GLU A 44 18.92 -10.81 10.84
C GLU A 44 17.83 -10.56 9.78
N LEU A 45 16.87 -9.70 10.09
CA LEU A 45 15.75 -9.36 9.20
C LEU A 45 16.13 -8.24 8.24
N SER A 46 15.54 -8.26 7.05
CA SER A 46 15.72 -7.21 6.06
C SER A 46 15.33 -5.84 6.61
N ALA A 47 16.14 -4.82 6.34
CA ALA A 47 15.82 -3.43 6.68
C ALA A 47 14.57 -2.95 5.93
N PHE A 48 13.88 -1.93 6.46
CA PHE A 48 12.72 -1.35 5.79
C PHE A 48 13.08 -0.78 4.42
N SER A 49 12.30 -1.13 3.40
CA SER A 49 12.44 -0.63 2.03
C SER A 49 11.78 0.73 1.83
N GLY A 50 10.78 1.07 2.66
CA GLY A 50 10.10 2.36 2.65
C GLY A 50 8.72 2.31 3.30
N VAL A 51 8.26 3.45 3.82
CA VAL A 51 6.97 3.54 4.55
C VAL A 51 5.75 3.24 3.67
N THR A 52 5.85 3.37 2.34
CA THR A 52 4.76 3.05 1.41
C THR A 52 4.49 1.55 1.28
N ASN A 53 5.42 0.71 1.73
CA ASN A 53 5.28 -0.75 1.80
C ASN A 53 4.75 -1.27 3.13
N VAL A 54 4.59 -0.39 4.13
CA VAL A 54 4.19 -0.77 5.48
C VAL A 54 2.70 -0.57 5.68
N GLY A 55 2.00 -1.64 6.02
CA GLY A 55 0.59 -1.64 6.40
C GLY A 55 0.39 -1.84 7.90
N LEU A 56 -0.75 -1.36 8.39
CA LEU A 56 -1.22 -1.54 9.76
C LEU A 56 -2.59 -2.22 9.72
N LEU A 57 -2.71 -3.38 10.37
CA LEU A 57 -3.96 -4.10 10.52
C LEU A 57 -4.36 -4.16 12.00
N PRO A 58 -5.49 -3.56 12.42
CA PRO A 58 -5.98 -3.72 13.78
C PRO A 58 -6.37 -5.17 14.07
N LEU A 59 -6.03 -5.67 15.27
CA LEU A 59 -6.51 -6.96 15.75
C LEU A 59 -7.87 -6.78 16.42
N SER A 60 -8.88 -7.48 15.91
CA SER A 60 -10.27 -7.34 16.37
C SER A 60 -10.63 -8.31 17.51
N ASP A 61 -9.72 -9.18 17.93
CA ASP A 61 -9.98 -10.39 18.70
C ASP A 61 -9.62 -10.32 20.20
N SER A 62 -8.99 -9.24 20.68
CA SER A 62 -8.58 -9.12 22.08
C SER A 62 -9.18 -7.91 22.80
N SER A 63 -9.36 -8.04 24.12
CA SER A 63 -9.75 -6.93 25.02
C SER A 63 -8.73 -5.79 25.08
N SER A 64 -7.55 -5.99 24.47
CA SER A 64 -6.53 -5.00 24.19
C SER A 64 -6.59 -4.58 22.73
N ALA A 65 -6.37 -3.29 22.42
CA ALA A 65 -6.29 -2.81 21.05
C ALA A 65 -4.98 -3.27 20.37
N GLY A 66 -4.89 -4.56 20.05
CA GLY A 66 -3.76 -5.15 19.36
C GLY A 66 -3.68 -4.72 17.90
N PHE A 67 -2.53 -4.93 17.28
CA PHE A 67 -2.29 -4.61 15.88
C PHE A 67 -1.19 -5.48 15.28
N VAL A 68 -1.21 -5.55 13.96
CA VAL A 68 -0.13 -6.07 13.13
C VAL A 68 0.44 -4.96 12.27
N VAL A 69 1.76 -4.83 12.26
CA VAL A 69 2.47 -4.02 11.26
C VAL A 69 3.11 -5.00 10.28
N ALA A 70 2.90 -4.83 8.97
CA ALA A 70 3.53 -5.70 8.00
C ALA A 70 4.10 -4.91 6.82
N GLU A 71 5.26 -5.33 6.34
CA GLU A 71 5.88 -4.84 5.11
C GLU A 71 5.95 -5.98 4.10
N LEU A 72 5.67 -5.67 2.83
CA LEU A 72 5.94 -6.57 1.72
C LEU A 72 7.04 -5.99 0.86
N GLN A 73 8.15 -6.72 0.72
CA GLN A 73 9.26 -6.36 -0.14
C GLN A 73 9.25 -7.26 -1.36
N VAL A 74 8.96 -6.70 -2.53
CA VAL A 74 8.85 -7.46 -3.77
C VAL A 74 10.15 -7.34 -4.56
N ALA A 75 10.79 -8.47 -4.83
CA ALA A 75 12.06 -8.53 -5.55
C ALA A 75 12.03 -9.58 -6.67
N GLN A 76 12.97 -9.46 -7.60
CA GLN A 76 13.26 -10.49 -8.59
C GLN A 76 14.42 -11.35 -8.09
N ARG A 77 14.20 -12.65 -7.90
CA ARG A 77 15.23 -13.63 -7.51
C ARG A 77 15.21 -14.80 -8.49
N HIS A 78 16.34 -15.11 -9.11
CA HIS A 78 16.47 -16.25 -10.04
C HIS A 78 15.43 -16.27 -11.18
N GLY A 79 15.04 -15.10 -11.70
CA GLY A 79 14.05 -14.97 -12.78
C GLY A 79 12.60 -15.17 -12.36
N ARG A 80 12.32 -15.35 -11.06
CA ARG A 80 10.96 -15.32 -10.50
C ARG A 80 10.79 -14.10 -9.58
N ARG A 81 9.56 -13.61 -9.50
CA ARG A 81 9.19 -12.61 -8.51
C ARG A 81 8.91 -13.30 -7.18
N VAL A 82 9.47 -12.76 -6.11
CA VAL A 82 9.23 -13.19 -4.73
C VAL A 82 8.80 -11.98 -3.90
N GLY A 83 8.01 -12.23 -2.86
CA GLY A 83 7.62 -11.23 -1.90
C GLY A 83 8.06 -11.66 -0.50
N ASP A 84 9.00 -10.94 0.09
CA ASP A 84 9.34 -11.15 1.50
C ASP A 84 8.33 -10.37 2.35
N LEU A 85 7.50 -11.10 3.09
CA LEU A 85 6.56 -10.52 4.04
C LEU A 85 7.24 -10.50 5.40
N ILE A 86 7.34 -9.31 6.00
CA ILE A 86 7.95 -9.11 7.32
C ILE A 86 6.92 -8.43 8.20
N TRP A 87 6.51 -9.05 9.31
CA TRP A 87 5.44 -8.53 10.14
C TRP A 87 5.77 -8.57 11.62
N PHE A 88 5.14 -7.66 12.36
CA PHE A 88 5.20 -7.53 13.80
C PHE A 88 3.81 -7.70 14.37
N ARG A 89 3.67 -8.53 15.40
CA ARG A 89 2.42 -8.65 16.17
C ARG A 89 2.58 -8.04 17.55
N SER A 90 1.63 -7.20 17.94
CA SER A 90 1.70 -6.49 19.22
C SER A 90 1.52 -7.39 20.45
N ASP A 91 0.82 -8.51 20.31
CA ASP A 91 0.55 -9.47 21.38
C ASP A 91 1.74 -10.37 21.69
N GLU A 92 2.50 -10.74 20.67
CA GLU A 92 3.73 -11.54 20.79
C GLU A 92 4.99 -10.66 20.97
N ALA A 93 4.90 -9.38 20.60
CA ALA A 93 6.00 -8.42 20.62
C ALA A 93 7.24 -8.89 19.84
N SER A 94 7.01 -9.66 18.77
CA SER A 94 8.04 -10.24 17.90
C SER A 94 7.85 -9.86 16.44
N TRP A 95 8.95 -9.90 15.70
CA TRP A 95 8.97 -9.84 14.25
C TRP A 95 9.15 -11.24 13.66
N ASP A 96 8.43 -11.51 12.59
CA ASP A 96 8.52 -12.73 11.79
C ASP A 96 8.70 -12.38 10.29
N GLU A 97 9.19 -13.34 9.52
CA GLU A 97 9.40 -13.20 8.07
C GLU A 97 9.01 -14.48 7.33
N ALA A 98 8.46 -14.32 6.13
CA ALA A 98 8.20 -15.40 5.20
C ALA A 98 8.44 -14.97 3.75
N GLU A 99 9.15 -15.80 2.99
CA GLU A 99 9.21 -15.66 1.53
C GLU A 99 7.93 -16.23 0.91
N LEU A 100 7.22 -15.42 0.13
CA LEU A 100 5.99 -15.78 -0.55
C LEU A 100 6.21 -15.79 -2.06
N ALA A 101 5.64 -16.78 -2.73
CA ALA A 101 5.56 -16.78 -4.19
C ALA A 101 4.64 -15.64 -4.64
N CYS A 102 5.16 -14.72 -5.46
CA CYS A 102 4.34 -13.70 -6.06
C CYS A 102 3.55 -14.29 -7.24
N PRO A 103 2.23 -14.04 -7.33
CA PRO A 103 1.43 -14.47 -8.47
C PRO A 103 1.93 -13.81 -9.77
N ASP A 104 1.84 -14.55 -10.87
CA ASP A 104 2.22 -14.06 -12.20
C ASP A 104 1.34 -12.87 -12.61
N VAL A 105 1.95 -11.69 -12.62
CA VAL A 105 1.34 -10.45 -13.07
C VAL A 105 1.63 -10.23 -14.55
N THR A 106 0.66 -9.68 -15.27
CA THR A 106 0.65 -9.61 -16.74
C THR A 106 1.96 -9.05 -17.36
N PRO A 107 2.46 -9.62 -18.48
CA PRO A 107 3.82 -9.40 -18.98
C PRO A 107 4.13 -7.99 -19.53
N TRP A 108 3.12 -7.16 -19.78
CA TRP A 108 3.30 -5.86 -20.44
C TRP A 108 3.61 -4.69 -19.49
N ALA A 109 3.54 -4.92 -18.18
CA ALA A 109 3.96 -3.94 -17.19
C ALA A 109 5.47 -4.02 -16.94
N SER A 110 6.06 -2.98 -16.33
CA SER A 110 7.44 -2.98 -15.81
C SER A 110 7.83 -4.34 -15.17
N PRO A 111 9.10 -4.75 -15.12
CA PRO A 111 9.50 -5.89 -14.30
C PRO A 111 9.32 -5.63 -12.78
N ASP A 112 9.27 -4.37 -12.36
CA ASP A 112 9.43 -3.97 -10.95
C ASP A 112 8.14 -3.51 -10.29
N TRP A 113 7.81 -4.09 -9.14
CA TRP A 113 6.66 -3.67 -8.34
C TRP A 113 6.88 -2.27 -7.78
N ILE A 114 5.94 -1.35 -8.04
CA ILE A 114 6.06 0.05 -7.61
C ILE A 114 5.16 0.29 -6.40
N PRO A 115 5.72 0.51 -5.20
CA PRO A 115 4.93 0.62 -3.99
C PRO A 115 4.34 2.02 -3.81
N HIS A 116 3.02 2.12 -3.93
CA HIS A 116 2.30 3.39 -3.77
C HIS A 116 1.73 3.55 -2.37
N ASN A 117 1.03 2.54 -1.87
CA ASN A 117 0.49 2.52 -0.51
C ASN A 117 0.07 1.12 -0.07
N VAL A 118 -0.20 0.96 1.23
CA VAL A 118 -0.87 -0.23 1.79
C VAL A 118 -2.22 0.17 2.38
N VAL A 119 -3.21 -0.71 2.26
CA VAL A 119 -4.56 -0.50 2.78
C VAL A 119 -4.99 -1.73 3.58
N ALA A 120 -5.51 -1.53 4.79
CA ALA A 120 -6.22 -2.58 5.51
C ALA A 120 -7.68 -2.64 5.05
N TYR A 121 -8.14 -3.83 4.64
CA TYR A 121 -9.51 -4.05 4.19
C TYR A 121 -9.88 -5.51 4.42
N ASP A 122 -10.98 -5.77 5.13
CA ASP A 122 -11.54 -7.11 5.36
C ASP A 122 -10.51 -8.11 5.93
N ASP A 123 -9.87 -7.75 7.05
CA ASP A 123 -8.79 -8.50 7.70
C ASP A 123 -7.56 -8.81 6.83
N MET A 124 -7.47 -8.16 5.67
CA MET A 124 -6.35 -8.27 4.74
C MET A 124 -5.57 -6.97 4.69
N LEU A 125 -4.29 -7.09 4.37
CA LEU A 125 -3.48 -5.99 3.88
C LEU A 125 -3.41 -6.08 2.36
N CYS A 126 -3.62 -4.94 1.71
CA CYS A 126 -3.55 -4.78 0.26
C CYS A 126 -2.40 -3.82 -0.07
N TRP A 127 -1.29 -4.35 -0.59
CA TRP A 127 -0.18 -3.56 -1.12
C TRP A 127 -0.52 -3.13 -2.54
N VAL A 128 -0.46 -1.83 -2.80
CA VAL A 128 -0.96 -1.21 -4.03
C VAL A 128 0.18 -0.81 -4.94
N ASP A 129 0.12 -1.29 -6.17
CA ASP A 129 0.85 -0.76 -7.32
C ASP A 129 -0.18 -0.17 -8.30
N LEU A 130 -0.28 1.16 -8.35
CA LEU A 130 -1.26 1.85 -9.20
C LEU A 130 -1.05 1.63 -10.70
N THR A 131 0.09 1.05 -11.10
CA THR A 131 0.37 0.66 -12.49
C THR A 131 -0.08 -0.76 -12.82
N ARG A 132 -0.51 -1.54 -11.80
CA ARG A 132 -0.86 -2.96 -11.96
C ARG A 132 -2.11 -3.40 -11.22
N GLY A 133 -2.18 -3.17 -9.92
CA GLY A 133 -3.08 -3.89 -9.04
C GLY A 133 -2.67 -3.92 -7.59
N LEU A 134 -3.24 -4.88 -6.87
CA LEU A 134 -3.03 -5.08 -5.46
C LEU A 134 -2.49 -6.49 -5.24
N LEU A 135 -1.45 -6.59 -4.41
CA LEU A 135 -1.10 -7.85 -3.76
C LEU A 135 -1.83 -7.88 -2.42
N VAL A 136 -2.51 -8.97 -2.13
CA VAL A 136 -3.42 -9.08 -0.98
C VAL A 136 -3.01 -10.26 -0.13
N ARG A 137 -2.95 -10.05 1.19
CA ARG A 137 -2.62 -11.09 2.17
C ARG A 137 -3.16 -10.77 3.55
N ASN A 138 -3.67 -11.79 4.26
CA ASN A 138 -3.95 -11.72 5.68
C ASN A 138 -2.67 -12.12 6.45
N PRO A 139 -2.00 -11.21 7.18
CA PRO A 139 -0.76 -11.54 7.89
C PRO A 139 -0.97 -12.55 9.05
N LEU A 140 -2.21 -12.82 9.47
CA LEU A 140 -2.54 -13.74 10.57
C LEU A 140 -2.87 -15.16 10.12
N ASP A 141 -3.08 -15.38 8.83
CA ASP A 141 -3.42 -16.73 8.35
C ASP A 141 -2.12 -17.59 8.29
N PRO A 142 -2.13 -18.80 8.90
CA PRO A 142 -0.95 -19.64 9.05
C PRO A 142 -0.43 -20.24 7.74
N ASN A 143 -1.21 -20.25 6.65
CA ASN A 143 -0.75 -20.75 5.35
C ASN A 143 -0.78 -19.64 4.28
N PRO A 144 0.19 -18.72 4.32
CA PRO A 144 0.14 -17.53 3.50
C PRO A 144 0.40 -17.76 2.02
N HIS A 145 -0.54 -17.31 1.21
CA HIS A 145 -0.33 -17.06 -0.21
C HIS A 145 -0.65 -15.60 -0.55
N LEU A 146 0.14 -15.03 -1.45
CA LEU A 146 -0.15 -13.71 -2.03
C LEU A 146 -1.16 -13.87 -3.16
N SER A 147 -2.23 -13.11 -3.10
CA SER A 147 -3.22 -13.07 -4.16
C SER A 147 -3.13 -11.74 -4.91
N PHE A 148 -3.34 -11.79 -6.23
CA PHE A 148 -3.29 -10.59 -7.07
C PHE A 148 -4.69 -10.17 -7.50
N VAL A 149 -4.99 -8.89 -7.28
CA VAL A 149 -6.18 -8.22 -7.79
C VAL A 149 -5.72 -7.20 -8.82
N ALA A 150 -6.05 -7.43 -10.09
CA ALA A 150 -5.73 -6.46 -11.14
C ALA A 150 -6.43 -5.13 -10.86
N LEU A 151 -5.68 -4.05 -10.98
CA LEU A 151 -6.26 -2.75 -11.28
C LEU A 151 -6.71 -2.82 -12.74
N LEU A 152 -7.82 -2.18 -13.03
CA LEU A 152 -8.49 -2.19 -14.32
C LEU A 152 -7.51 -2.10 -15.50
N ASP A 153 -7.93 -2.64 -16.65
CA ASP A 153 -7.23 -2.37 -17.90
C ASP A 153 -7.42 -0.88 -18.25
N LEU A 154 -6.48 -0.04 -17.79
CA LEU A 154 -6.51 1.42 -17.97
C LEU A 154 -6.31 1.83 -19.45
N THR A 155 -6.24 0.88 -20.38
CA THR A 155 -6.07 1.10 -21.82
C THR A 155 -7.21 1.91 -22.46
N GLY A 156 -8.40 1.99 -21.85
CA GLY A 156 -9.51 2.79 -22.35
C GLY A 156 -9.44 4.30 -22.03
N VAL A 157 -8.65 4.69 -21.04
CA VAL A 157 -8.39 6.09 -20.69
C VAL A 157 -6.89 6.27 -20.82
N ALA A 158 -6.43 6.59 -22.03
CA ALA A 158 -5.02 6.81 -22.31
C ALA A 158 -4.43 7.70 -21.21
N LEU A 159 -3.64 7.09 -20.32
CA LEU A 159 -2.85 7.78 -19.30
C LEU A 159 -1.99 8.89 -19.94
N GLN A 160 -1.71 8.73 -21.23
CA GLN A 160 -0.94 9.59 -22.12
C GLN A 160 -1.63 10.93 -22.45
N ASP A 161 -2.97 11.04 -22.36
CA ASP A 161 -3.70 12.29 -22.64
C ASP A 161 -3.91 13.16 -21.39
N ARG A 162 -3.36 12.75 -20.23
CA ARG A 162 -3.54 13.43 -18.95
C ARG A 162 -2.67 14.67 -18.84
N HIS A 163 -3.19 15.73 -18.26
CA HIS A 163 -2.39 16.90 -17.93
C HIS A 163 -1.57 16.62 -16.66
N GLU A 164 -0.25 16.48 -16.77
CA GLU A 164 0.68 16.69 -15.66
C GLU A 164 0.71 18.19 -15.35
N GLY A 165 -0.29 18.70 -14.64
CA GLY A 165 -0.32 20.12 -14.36
C GLY A 165 -1.57 20.58 -13.64
N LEU A 166 -1.50 20.52 -12.31
CA LEU A 166 -1.25 21.71 -11.51
C LEU A 166 -0.25 21.30 -10.42
N GLN A 167 0.72 22.17 -10.15
CA GLN A 167 1.60 22.04 -9.00
C GLN A 167 0.75 21.80 -7.75
N GLY A 168 0.88 20.62 -7.13
CA GLY A 168 0.36 20.35 -5.80
C GLY A 168 -0.92 19.49 -5.74
N ILE A 169 -0.74 18.29 -5.19
CA ILE A 169 -1.69 17.57 -4.31
C ILE A 169 -2.76 16.69 -4.99
N ASP A 170 -3.36 17.05 -6.13
CA ASP A 170 -4.61 16.38 -6.57
C ASP A 170 -4.55 15.48 -7.82
N SER A 171 -3.36 15.20 -8.38
CA SER A 171 -3.24 14.58 -9.71
C SER A 171 -2.87 13.09 -9.73
N PHE A 172 -2.93 12.39 -8.59
CA PHE A 172 -2.57 10.97 -8.53
C PHE A 172 -3.78 10.09 -8.23
N PRO A 173 -3.94 8.97 -8.96
CA PRO A 173 -4.91 7.98 -8.57
C PRO A 173 -4.62 7.46 -7.16
N ILE A 174 -5.65 7.04 -6.44
CA ILE A 174 -5.51 6.57 -5.07
C ILE A 174 -6.41 5.37 -4.80
N VAL A 175 -5.92 4.41 -4.01
CA VAL A 175 -6.72 3.32 -3.46
C VAL A 175 -6.90 3.52 -1.95
N ARG A 176 -8.14 3.61 -1.48
CA ARG A 176 -8.49 3.76 -0.04
C ARG A 176 -9.80 3.06 0.30
N VAL A 177 -9.98 2.75 1.58
CA VAL A 177 -11.29 2.38 2.12
C VAL A 177 -12.10 3.64 2.39
N SER A 178 -13.33 3.67 1.91
CA SER A 178 -14.33 4.69 2.24
C SER A 178 -15.66 4.00 2.46
N GLY A 179 -16.49 4.43 3.42
CA GLY A 179 -17.80 3.81 3.68
C GLY A 179 -17.79 2.27 3.74
N GLY A 180 -16.74 1.67 4.33
CA GLY A 180 -16.56 0.22 4.45
C GLY A 180 -16.26 -0.52 3.15
N ARG A 181 -15.94 0.17 2.04
CA ARG A 181 -15.62 -0.44 0.75
C ARG A 181 -14.27 0.06 0.23
N LEU A 182 -13.51 -0.85 -0.38
CA LEU A 182 -12.28 -0.49 -1.05
C LEU A 182 -12.59 0.24 -2.36
N ARG A 183 -12.00 1.41 -2.54
CA ARG A 183 -12.22 2.25 -3.72
C ARG A 183 -10.91 2.65 -4.36
N PHE A 184 -10.91 2.60 -5.68
CA PHE A 184 -9.92 3.25 -6.53
C PHE A 184 -10.54 4.56 -7.05
N VAL A 185 -9.82 5.65 -6.90
CA VAL A 185 -10.26 6.98 -7.35
C VAL A 185 -9.20 7.51 -8.29
N ASP A 186 -9.63 7.98 -9.45
CA ASP A 186 -8.79 8.64 -10.42
C ASP A 186 -9.36 10.02 -10.71
N VAL A 187 -8.52 11.04 -10.56
CA VAL A 187 -8.84 12.42 -10.91
C VAL A 187 -8.10 12.72 -12.20
N ALA A 188 -8.86 12.88 -13.29
CA ALA A 188 -8.30 13.05 -14.62
C ALA A 188 -8.88 14.28 -15.30
N ARG A 189 -8.02 15.01 -15.99
CA ARG A 189 -8.39 16.10 -16.90
C ARG A 189 -7.53 15.95 -18.15
N ARG A 190 -8.14 15.97 -19.34
CA ARG A 190 -7.38 15.83 -20.58
C ARG A 190 -6.56 17.09 -20.83
N HIS A 191 -5.46 16.93 -21.56
CA HIS A 191 -4.68 18.08 -21.99
C HIS A 191 -5.55 19.06 -22.80
N GLY A 192 -5.44 20.36 -22.48
CA GLY A 192 -6.25 21.41 -23.12
C GLY A 192 -7.69 21.57 -22.60
N GLU A 193 -8.18 20.69 -21.72
CA GLU A 193 -9.51 20.86 -21.11
C GLU A 193 -9.50 21.89 -19.95
N PRO A 194 -10.57 22.72 -19.81
CA PRO A 194 -10.68 23.68 -18.71
C PRO A 194 -10.79 22.95 -17.35
N PRO A 195 -10.44 23.59 -16.22
CA PRO A 195 -10.54 22.97 -14.89
C PRO A 195 -11.93 22.38 -14.56
N GLY A 196 -13.00 23.02 -15.03
CA GLY A 196 -14.37 22.52 -14.85
C GLY A 196 -14.71 21.23 -15.61
N ALA A 197 -13.84 20.76 -16.50
CA ALA A 197 -13.98 19.47 -17.19
C ALA A 197 -13.26 18.33 -16.46
N THR A 198 -12.73 18.58 -15.25
CA THR A 198 -12.13 17.54 -14.41
C THR A 198 -13.12 16.42 -14.14
N ARG A 199 -12.67 15.19 -14.32
CA ARG A 199 -13.46 13.98 -14.12
C ARG A 199 -12.93 13.28 -12.89
N VAL A 200 -13.85 12.89 -12.01
CA VAL A 200 -13.53 12.02 -10.88
C VAL A 200 -14.19 10.69 -11.15
N VAL A 201 -13.37 9.69 -11.42
CA VAL A 201 -13.85 8.33 -11.67
C VAL A 201 -13.59 7.52 -10.42
N VAL A 202 -14.64 6.85 -9.94
CA VAL A 202 -14.58 6.05 -8.73
C VAL A 202 -14.96 4.62 -9.07
N TRP A 203 -14.06 3.70 -8.76
CA TRP A 203 -14.31 2.27 -8.83
C TRP A 203 -14.39 1.73 -7.42
N THR A 204 -15.42 0.96 -7.15
CA THR A 204 -15.64 0.29 -5.88
C THR A 204 -15.45 -1.19 -6.08
N LEU A 205 -14.58 -1.79 -5.28
CA LEU A 205 -14.42 -3.23 -5.30
C LEU A 205 -15.64 -3.88 -4.65
N GLU A 206 -16.32 -4.78 -5.37
CA GLU A 206 -17.49 -5.50 -4.86
C GLU A 206 -17.06 -6.53 -3.81
N SER A 207 -16.01 -7.29 -4.12
CA SER A 207 -15.40 -8.28 -3.23
C SER A 207 -13.93 -8.47 -3.61
N LEU A 208 -13.06 -8.64 -2.60
CA LEU A 208 -11.65 -9.01 -2.81
C LEU A 208 -11.52 -10.37 -3.48
N PHE A 209 -12.34 -11.33 -3.06
CA PHE A 209 -12.33 -12.69 -3.60
C PHE A 209 -13.73 -13.30 -3.54
N ASP A 210 -14.22 -13.74 -4.70
CA ASP A 210 -15.21 -14.80 -4.78
C ASP A 210 -14.51 -16.03 -5.37
N PRO A 211 -14.26 -17.09 -4.57
CA PRO A 211 -13.62 -18.31 -5.05
C PRO A 211 -14.41 -19.04 -6.14
N SER A 212 -15.69 -18.69 -6.37
CA SER A 212 -16.52 -19.23 -7.44
C SER A 212 -16.45 -18.45 -8.77
N ILE A 213 -15.95 -17.20 -8.75
CA ILE A 213 -15.88 -16.30 -9.92
C ILE A 213 -14.43 -16.10 -10.39
N GLY A 214 -13.43 -16.38 -9.55
CA GLY A 214 -12.02 -16.44 -9.93
C GLY A 214 -11.36 -15.10 -10.26
N ARG A 215 -12.09 -13.98 -10.19
CA ARG A 215 -11.56 -12.61 -10.33
C ARG A 215 -12.32 -11.63 -9.44
N ALA A 216 -11.57 -10.77 -8.74
CA ALA A 216 -12.14 -9.62 -8.05
C ALA A 216 -12.79 -8.68 -9.07
N ARG A 217 -13.96 -8.12 -8.73
CA ARG A 217 -14.75 -7.28 -9.63
C ARG A 217 -14.84 -5.85 -9.11
N TRP A 218 -14.53 -4.92 -10.00
CA TRP A 218 -14.65 -3.49 -9.78
C TRP A 218 -15.92 -2.97 -10.45
N ASP A 219 -16.82 -2.39 -9.67
CA ASP A 219 -17.95 -1.64 -10.20
C ASP A 219 -17.59 -0.16 -10.29
N HIS A 220 -17.95 0.48 -11.41
CA HIS A 220 -17.59 1.87 -11.66
C HIS A 220 -18.78 2.80 -11.53
N HIS A 221 -18.52 3.97 -10.94
CA HIS A 221 -19.41 5.12 -10.96
C HIS A 221 -18.58 6.31 -11.38
N GLN A 222 -18.95 6.94 -12.51
CA GLN A 222 -18.29 8.14 -12.98
C GLN A 222 -19.12 9.36 -12.58
N CYS A 223 -18.46 10.34 -11.96
CA CYS A 223 -19.05 11.65 -11.75
C CYS A 223 -18.21 12.71 -12.49
N THR A 224 -18.89 13.58 -13.23
CA THR A 224 -18.26 14.82 -13.69
C THR A 224 -18.48 15.84 -12.58
N THR A 225 -17.40 16.26 -11.93
CA THR A 225 -17.47 17.33 -10.94
C THR A 225 -16.76 18.55 -11.49
N THR A 226 -17.43 19.68 -11.47
CA THR A 226 -16.73 20.96 -11.48
C THR A 226 -16.02 21.04 -10.14
N LEU A 227 -14.71 20.76 -10.09
CA LEU A 227 -13.85 21.38 -9.09
C LEU A 227 -13.94 22.88 -9.39
N ALA A 228 -14.97 23.52 -8.87
CA ALA A 228 -15.04 24.97 -8.82
C ALA A 228 -13.77 25.40 -8.10
N ALA A 229 -12.99 26.28 -8.73
CA ALA A 229 -11.76 26.81 -8.17
C ALA A 229 -12.00 27.18 -6.71
N ILE A 230 -11.32 26.47 -5.80
CA ILE A 230 -11.26 26.81 -4.38
C ILE A 230 -10.28 27.97 -4.23
#